data_AF-A0AA43V3E2-F1
#
_entry.id   AF-A0AA43V3E2-F1
#
_cell.length_a   1.000
_cell.length_b   1.000
_cell.length_c   1.000
_cell.angle_alpha   90.00
_cell.angle_beta   90.00
_cell.angle_gamma   90.00
#
_symmetry.space_group_name_H-M   'P 1'
#
loop_
_entity.id
_entity.type
_entity.pdbx_description
1 polymer ?
#
loop_
_entity_poly.entity_id
_entity_poly.type
_entity_poly.pdbx_seq_one_letter_code
_entity_poly.pdbx_strand_id
1 'polypeptide(L)'
;GIQTNAGTLDQAMNQLRQSIASKDATKSSEDYQDANADLQTAYNRAVSDAEGIISATNNPEMNPDTINQKASQVNSAKSALNGDEKLAAAKQTAKTDIGRLTDLNNAQRTAANAEVDQAPNLAAVTAAKNKATSLNTVMGNLKHALAEKDNTKRSVNYTDADRPKQQAYD
;
A
#
# COMPACT_ATOMS: atom_id res chain seq x y z
N GLY A 1 17.55 39.04 29.05
CA GLY A 1 18.80 39.67 28.56
C GLY A 1 19.19 39.06 27.23
N ILE A 2 20.13 39.64 26.48
CA ILE A 2 20.55 39.16 25.15
C ILE A 2 20.94 37.67 25.17
N GLN A 3 21.53 37.18 26.28
CA GLN A 3 21.85 35.76 26.48
C GLN A 3 20.60 34.84 26.54
N THR A 4 19.49 35.31 27.11
CA THR A 4 18.23 34.56 27.18
C THR A 4 17.63 34.39 25.78
N ASN A 5 17.66 35.46 24.98
CA ASN A 5 17.13 35.44 23.61
C ASN A 5 17.98 34.55 22.68
N ALA A 6 19.30 34.57 22.83
CA ALA A 6 20.20 33.70 22.06
C ALA A 6 19.98 32.21 22.39
N GLY A 7 19.76 31.87 23.66
CA GLY A 7 19.46 30.49 24.08
C GLY A 7 18.12 29.98 23.52
N THR A 8 17.07 30.81 23.57
CA THR A 8 15.76 30.44 23.00
C THR A 8 15.82 30.23 21.50
N LEU A 9 16.57 31.08 20.78
CA LEU A 9 16.75 30.94 19.33
C LEU A 9 17.49 29.66 18.95
N ASP A 10 18.60 29.35 19.65
CA ASP A 10 19.36 28.12 19.40
C ASP A 10 18.50 26.87 19.63
N GLN A 11 17.72 26.87 20.71
CA GLN A 11 16.77 25.78 21.00
C GLN A 11 15.74 25.59 19.88
N ALA A 12 15.15 26.68 19.37
CA ALA A 12 14.19 26.61 18.27
C ALA A 12 14.84 26.07 16.98
N MET A 13 16.04 26.54 16.65
CA MET A 13 16.79 26.03 15.49
C MET A 13 17.15 24.55 15.62
N ASN A 14 17.48 24.09 16.82
CA ASN A 14 17.71 22.67 17.08
C ASN A 14 16.44 21.83 16.89
N GLN A 15 15.29 22.31 17.35
CA GLN A 15 13.99 21.67 17.08
C GLN A 15 13.67 21.60 15.58
N LEU A 16 13.92 22.69 14.84
CA LEU A 16 13.72 22.72 13.40
C LEU A 16 14.61 21.69 12.68
N ARG A 17 15.91 21.62 13.01
CA ARG A 17 16.82 20.60 12.45
C ARG A 17 16.37 19.18 12.75
N GLN A 18 15.92 18.92 13.98
CA GLN A 18 15.39 17.61 14.37
C GLN A 18 14.14 17.23 13.58
N SER A 19 13.24 18.18 13.31
CA SER A 19 12.00 17.92 12.55
C SER A 19 12.28 17.37 11.14
N ILE A 20 13.36 17.80 10.49
CA ILE A 20 13.75 17.35 9.14
C ILE A 20 14.84 16.27 9.13
N ALA A 21 15.35 15.84 10.30
CA ALA A 21 16.45 14.89 10.38
C ALA A 21 16.11 13.52 9.75
N SER A 22 14.83 13.15 9.73
CA SER A 22 14.34 11.88 9.16
C SER A 22 13.72 12.04 7.76
N LYS A 23 14.01 13.12 7.04
CA LYS A 23 13.36 13.43 5.76
C LYS A 23 13.52 12.34 4.71
N ASP A 24 14.72 11.80 4.55
CA ASP A 24 15.02 10.83 3.49
C ASP A 24 14.40 9.47 3.81
N ALA A 25 14.40 9.09 5.08
CA ALA A 25 13.71 7.90 5.57
C ALA A 25 12.19 8.01 5.40
N THR A 26 11.62 9.18 5.71
CA THR A 26 10.19 9.45 5.52
C THR A 26 9.82 9.40 4.04
N LYS A 27 10.60 10.02 3.16
CA LYS A 27 10.35 9.97 1.70
C LYS A 27 10.50 8.56 1.12
N SER A 28 11.27 7.69 1.76
CA SER A 28 11.46 6.31 1.31
C SER A 28 10.43 5.33 1.90
N SER A 29 9.60 5.76 2.87
CA SER A 29 8.59 4.88 3.47
C SER A 29 7.35 4.76 2.60
N GLU A 30 6.67 3.61 2.69
CA GLU A 30 5.38 3.39 2.00
C GLU A 30 4.33 4.40 2.45
N ASP A 31 4.36 4.79 3.73
CA ASP A 31 3.48 5.85 4.23
C ASP A 31 3.57 7.16 3.43
N TYR A 32 4.76 7.51 2.93
CA TYR A 32 4.91 8.64 2.01
C TYR A 32 4.59 8.25 0.57
N GLN A 33 5.13 7.13 0.06
CA GLN A 33 5.02 6.75 -1.35
C GLN A 33 3.56 6.53 -1.78
N ASP A 34 2.77 5.89 -0.93
CA ASP A 34 1.35 5.60 -1.17
C ASP A 34 0.41 6.70 -0.64
N ALA A 35 0.93 7.75 0.05
CA ALA A 35 0.11 8.86 0.52
C ALA A 35 -0.60 9.60 -0.63
N ASN A 36 -1.60 10.41 -0.28
CA ASN A 36 -2.20 11.31 -1.25
C ASN A 36 -1.19 12.39 -1.71
N ALA A 37 -1.29 12.77 -2.98
CA ALA A 37 -0.34 13.71 -3.60
C ALA A 37 -0.32 15.09 -2.92
N ASP A 38 -1.45 15.55 -2.40
CA ASP A 38 -1.56 16.79 -1.62
C ASP A 38 -0.82 16.69 -0.28
N LEU A 39 -0.88 15.55 0.40
CA LEU A 39 -0.17 15.29 1.66
C LEU A 39 1.35 15.17 1.42
N GLN A 40 1.77 14.48 0.36
CA GLN A 40 3.18 14.46 -0.08
C GLN A 40 3.68 15.88 -0.36
N THR A 41 2.89 16.68 -1.09
CA THR A 41 3.23 18.06 -1.42
C THR A 41 3.33 18.93 -0.16
N ALA A 42 2.40 18.78 0.78
CA ALA A 42 2.42 19.49 2.06
C ALA A 42 3.68 19.17 2.86
N TYR A 43 4.04 17.88 2.96
CA TYR A 43 5.27 17.46 3.63
C TYR A 43 6.53 18.03 2.95
N ASN A 44 6.62 17.90 1.62
CA ASN A 44 7.76 18.43 0.85
C ASN A 44 7.91 19.94 1.02
N ARG A 45 6.80 20.68 1.00
CA ARG A 45 6.81 22.13 1.21
C ARG A 45 7.28 22.49 2.62
N ALA A 46 6.77 21.83 3.65
CA ALA A 46 7.18 22.08 5.03
C ALA A 46 8.68 21.81 5.23
N VAL A 47 9.20 20.72 4.66
CA VAL A 47 10.64 20.40 4.69
C VAL A 47 11.45 21.47 3.96
N SER A 48 11.03 21.88 2.75
CA SER A 48 11.74 22.91 1.99
C SER A 48 11.76 24.26 2.70
N ASP A 49 10.66 24.65 3.36
CA ASP A 49 10.59 25.89 4.15
C ASP A 49 11.58 25.82 5.34
N ALA A 50 11.65 24.68 6.02
CA ALA A 50 12.58 24.45 7.13
C ALA A 50 14.05 24.48 6.67
N GLU A 51 14.37 23.85 5.53
CA GLU A 51 15.70 23.90 4.93
C GLU A 51 16.08 25.33 4.52
N GLY A 52 15.13 26.11 4.02
CA GLY A 52 15.32 27.53 3.71
C GLY A 52 15.74 28.33 4.94
N ILE A 53 15.08 28.13 6.08
CA ILE A 53 15.44 28.79 7.34
C ILE A 53 16.81 28.34 7.86
N ILE A 54 17.11 27.03 7.80
CA ILE A 54 18.39 26.47 8.28
C ILE A 54 19.57 26.96 7.45
N SER A 55 19.38 27.12 6.15
CA SER A 55 20.43 27.49 5.20
C SER A 55 20.60 29.01 5.01
N ALA A 56 19.72 29.83 5.58
CA ALA A 56 19.72 31.28 5.40
C ALA A 56 20.98 31.94 5.98
N THR A 57 21.80 32.51 5.09
CA THR A 57 23.00 33.28 5.45
C THR A 57 22.78 34.79 5.42
N ASN A 58 21.81 35.26 4.62
CA ASN A 58 21.42 36.66 4.51
C ASN A 58 20.01 36.85 5.09
N ASN A 59 19.86 37.78 6.03
CA ASN A 59 18.58 38.06 6.73
C ASN A 59 17.92 36.80 7.32
N PRO A 60 18.60 36.08 8.24
CA PRO A 60 18.06 34.86 8.84
C PRO A 60 16.76 35.15 9.62
N GLU A 61 15.90 34.15 9.72
CA GLU A 61 14.76 34.20 10.63
C GLU A 61 15.29 34.21 12.08
N MET A 62 14.95 35.26 12.82
CA MET A 62 15.43 35.49 14.20
C MET A 62 14.32 35.31 15.23
N ASN A 63 13.08 35.06 14.80
CA ASN A 63 11.94 34.83 15.68
C ASN A 63 11.81 33.33 16.04
N PRO A 64 12.09 32.95 17.32
CA PRO A 64 11.99 31.55 17.75
C PRO A 64 10.59 30.96 17.58
N ASP A 65 9.53 31.76 17.72
CA ASP A 65 8.15 31.28 17.57
C ASP A 65 7.86 30.88 16.12
N THR A 66 8.39 31.65 15.16
CA THR A 66 8.26 31.33 13.73
C THR A 66 9.02 30.05 13.37
N ILE A 67 10.23 29.89 13.92
CA ILE A 67 11.05 28.68 13.74
C ILE A 67 10.35 27.45 14.33
N ASN A 68 9.83 27.56 15.56
CA ASN A 68 9.08 26.49 16.22
C ASN A 68 7.81 26.14 15.44
N GLN A 69 7.09 27.13 14.93
CA GLN A 69 5.91 26.90 14.08
C GLN A 69 6.28 26.10 12.82
N LYS A 70 7.42 26.40 12.19
CA LYS A 70 7.92 25.66 11.02
C LYS A 70 8.32 24.23 11.37
N ALA A 71 8.95 24.01 12.51
CA ALA A 71 9.22 22.67 13.03
C ALA A 71 7.92 21.87 13.27
N SER A 72 6.91 22.51 13.89
CA SER A 72 5.59 21.90 14.08
C SER A 72 4.90 21.59 12.75
N GLN A 73 4.99 22.47 11.75
CA GLN A 73 4.43 22.23 10.41
C GLN A 73 5.04 20.99 9.74
N VAL A 74 6.36 20.80 9.83
CA VAL A 74 7.03 19.60 9.33
C VAL A 74 6.50 18.35 10.02
N ASN A 75 6.41 18.36 11.36
CA ASN A 75 5.95 17.22 12.14
C ASN A 75 4.47 16.91 11.85
N SER A 76 3.61 17.92 11.78
CA SER A 76 2.20 17.73 11.45
C SER A 76 2.00 17.21 10.04
N ALA A 77 2.74 17.73 9.04
CA ALA A 77 2.65 17.25 7.67
C ALA A 77 3.17 15.81 7.55
N LYS A 78 4.22 15.45 8.30
CA LYS A 78 4.72 14.07 8.40
C LYS A 78 3.66 13.13 8.96
N SER A 79 3.05 13.49 10.09
CA SER A 79 1.99 12.67 10.73
C SER A 79 0.68 12.63 9.94
N ALA A 80 0.51 13.53 8.96
CA ALA A 80 -0.66 13.54 8.09
C ALA A 80 -0.48 12.66 6.84
N LEU A 81 0.72 12.16 6.56
CA LEU A 81 0.91 11.12 5.55
C LEU A 81 0.01 9.92 5.88
N ASN A 82 -0.50 9.28 4.83
CA ASN A 82 -1.58 8.31 4.97
C ASN A 82 -1.43 7.09 4.04
N GLY A 83 -0.20 6.78 3.63
CA GLY A 83 0.07 5.65 2.75
C GLY A 83 -0.21 4.32 3.46
N ASP A 84 0.12 4.22 4.75
CA ASP A 84 -0.09 3.00 5.53
C ASP A 84 -1.58 2.70 5.74
N GLU A 85 -2.40 3.72 6.03
CA GLU A 85 -3.85 3.58 6.15
C GLU A 85 -4.49 3.19 4.82
N LYS A 86 -4.02 3.78 3.71
CA LYS A 86 -4.47 3.41 2.38
C LYS A 86 -4.13 1.97 2.05
N LEU A 87 -2.91 1.53 2.37
CA LEU A 87 -2.49 0.15 2.19
C LEU A 87 -3.37 -0.82 3.00
N ALA A 88 -3.61 -0.52 4.27
CA ALA A 88 -4.47 -1.33 5.14
C ALA A 88 -5.91 -1.42 4.60
N ALA A 89 -6.48 -0.30 4.16
CA ALA A 89 -7.83 -0.26 3.57
C ALA A 89 -7.90 -1.05 2.25
N ALA A 90 -6.88 -0.94 1.40
CA ALA A 90 -6.79 -1.70 0.16
C ALA A 90 -6.70 -3.22 0.43
N LYS A 91 -5.87 -3.63 1.40
CA LYS A 91 -5.79 -5.04 1.83
C LYS A 91 -7.13 -5.56 2.31
N GLN A 92 -7.83 -4.79 3.14
CA GLN A 92 -9.14 -5.19 3.66
C GLN A 92 -10.19 -5.31 2.53
N THR A 93 -10.19 -4.37 1.59
CA THR A 93 -11.08 -4.39 0.42
C THR A 93 -10.78 -5.62 -0.45
N ALA A 94 -9.51 -5.87 -0.77
CA ALA A 94 -9.10 -7.02 -1.56
C ALA A 94 -9.48 -8.35 -0.92
N LYS A 95 -9.27 -8.52 0.40
CA LYS A 95 -9.72 -9.73 1.13
C LYS A 95 -11.24 -9.91 1.11
N THR A 96 -11.99 -8.81 1.22
CA THR A 96 -13.46 -8.84 1.11
C THR A 96 -13.89 -9.32 -0.27
N ASP A 97 -13.29 -8.78 -1.33
CA ASP A 97 -13.57 -9.17 -2.71
C ASP A 97 -13.20 -10.64 -2.97
N ILE A 98 -12.02 -11.08 -2.50
CA ILE A 98 -11.59 -12.49 -2.56
C ILE A 98 -12.56 -13.39 -1.81
N GLY A 99 -13.10 -12.95 -0.67
CA GLY A 99 -14.13 -13.68 0.08
C GLY A 99 -15.41 -13.92 -0.72
N ARG A 100 -15.73 -13.08 -1.70
CA ARG A 100 -16.93 -13.19 -2.56
C ARG A 100 -16.73 -14.07 -3.79
N LEU A 101 -15.50 -14.46 -4.10
CA LEU A 101 -15.18 -15.35 -5.23
C LEU A 101 -15.78 -16.76 -4.98
N THR A 102 -16.59 -17.27 -5.89
CA THR A 102 -17.41 -18.48 -5.68
C THR A 102 -16.72 -19.78 -6.09
N ASP A 103 -15.72 -19.69 -6.94
CA ASP A 103 -15.13 -20.85 -7.60
C ASP A 103 -13.84 -21.33 -6.94
N LEU A 104 -13.17 -20.46 -6.19
CA LEU A 104 -12.03 -20.84 -5.35
C LEU A 104 -12.42 -21.83 -4.26
N ASN A 105 -11.60 -22.86 -4.07
CA ASN A 105 -11.67 -23.70 -2.88
C ASN A 105 -11.05 -23.00 -1.65
N ASN A 106 -11.20 -23.60 -0.47
CA ASN A 106 -10.72 -22.99 0.79
C ASN A 106 -9.22 -22.77 0.82
N ALA A 107 -8.41 -23.74 0.34
CA ALA A 107 -6.96 -23.61 0.34
C ALA A 107 -6.47 -22.48 -0.58
N GLN A 108 -7.06 -22.36 -1.78
CA GLN A 108 -6.76 -21.30 -2.74
C GLN A 108 -7.15 -19.93 -2.20
N ARG A 109 -8.31 -19.83 -1.53
CA ARG A 109 -8.77 -18.58 -0.91
C ARG A 109 -7.87 -18.15 0.24
N THR A 110 -7.46 -19.10 1.09
CA THR A 110 -6.51 -18.84 2.18
C THR A 110 -5.17 -18.36 1.63
N ALA A 111 -4.64 -19.01 0.60
CA ALA A 111 -3.41 -18.59 -0.05
C ALA A 111 -3.52 -17.18 -0.67
N ALA A 112 -4.63 -16.88 -1.36
CA ALA A 112 -4.88 -15.57 -1.93
C ALA A 112 -4.96 -14.47 -0.86
N ASN A 113 -5.64 -14.72 0.26
CA ASN A 113 -5.70 -13.78 1.38
C ASN A 113 -4.31 -13.57 2.01
N ALA A 114 -3.50 -14.61 2.15
CA ALA A 114 -2.13 -14.50 2.65
C ALA A 114 -1.24 -13.66 1.72
N GLU A 115 -1.38 -13.80 0.40
CA GLU A 115 -0.67 -12.96 -0.57
C GLU A 115 -1.07 -11.48 -0.44
N VAL A 116 -2.36 -11.18 -0.20
CA VAL A 116 -2.82 -9.80 0.08
C VAL A 116 -2.24 -9.28 1.39
N ASP A 117 -2.21 -10.07 2.45
CA ASP A 117 -1.66 -9.64 3.74
C ASP A 117 -0.16 -9.32 3.65
N GLN A 118 0.59 -10.08 2.86
CA GLN A 118 2.03 -9.90 2.62
C GLN A 118 2.38 -8.80 1.62
N ALA A 119 1.40 -8.24 0.91
CA ALA A 119 1.65 -7.22 -0.10
C ALA A 119 2.31 -5.97 0.53
N PRO A 120 3.47 -5.50 0.03
CA PRO A 120 4.19 -4.37 0.63
C PRO A 120 3.58 -3.01 0.31
N ASN A 121 2.80 -2.88 -0.77
CA ASN A 121 2.26 -1.61 -1.25
C ASN A 121 0.96 -1.81 -2.05
N LEU A 122 0.31 -0.71 -2.44
CA LEU A 122 -0.98 -0.74 -3.15
C LEU A 122 -0.93 -1.49 -4.49
N ALA A 123 0.18 -1.40 -5.22
CA ALA A 123 0.36 -2.10 -6.48
C ALA A 123 0.38 -3.62 -6.29
N ALA A 124 1.10 -4.10 -5.27
CA ALA A 124 1.16 -5.52 -4.93
C ALA A 124 -0.20 -6.06 -4.44
N VAL A 125 -0.96 -5.28 -3.67
CA VAL A 125 -2.34 -5.65 -3.28
C VAL A 125 -3.22 -5.84 -4.51
N THR A 126 -3.14 -4.91 -5.47
CA THR A 126 -3.89 -4.98 -6.73
C THR A 126 -3.50 -6.21 -7.54
N ALA A 127 -2.21 -6.50 -7.64
CA ALA A 127 -1.71 -7.69 -8.33
C ALA A 127 -2.22 -9.00 -7.69
N ALA A 128 -2.17 -9.11 -6.35
CA ALA A 128 -2.68 -10.27 -5.63
C ALA A 128 -4.19 -10.47 -5.83
N LYS A 129 -4.98 -9.39 -5.77
CA LYS A 129 -6.43 -9.42 -6.06
C LYS A 129 -6.72 -9.90 -7.50
N ASN A 130 -5.99 -9.38 -8.48
CA ASN A 130 -6.15 -9.77 -9.88
C ASN A 130 -5.81 -11.24 -10.10
N LYS A 131 -4.71 -11.71 -9.49
CA LYS A 131 -4.33 -13.13 -9.52
C LYS A 131 -5.41 -14.03 -8.94
N ALA A 132 -6.00 -13.66 -7.80
CA ALA A 132 -7.10 -14.40 -7.19
C ALA A 132 -8.35 -14.44 -8.10
N THR A 133 -8.67 -13.33 -8.76
CA THR A 133 -9.80 -13.23 -9.70
C THR A 133 -9.59 -14.11 -10.94
N SER A 134 -8.39 -14.11 -11.51
CA SER A 134 -8.02 -14.99 -12.62
C SER A 134 -8.09 -16.45 -12.21
N LEU A 135 -7.58 -16.80 -11.03
CA LEU A 135 -7.68 -18.16 -10.51
C LEU A 135 -9.14 -18.58 -10.32
N ASN A 136 -10.00 -17.69 -9.81
CA ASN A 136 -11.42 -17.98 -9.69
C ASN A 136 -12.04 -18.34 -11.04
N THR A 137 -11.74 -17.57 -12.08
CA THR A 137 -12.24 -17.82 -13.45
C THR A 137 -11.81 -19.20 -13.95
N VAL A 138 -10.53 -19.55 -13.80
CA VAL A 138 -10.00 -20.87 -14.20
C VAL A 138 -10.67 -21.98 -13.39
N MET A 139 -10.89 -21.79 -12.09
CA MET A 139 -11.57 -22.77 -11.25
C MET A 139 -13.04 -22.94 -11.61
N GLY A 140 -13.72 -21.87 -12.01
CA GLY A 140 -15.09 -21.92 -12.52
C GLY A 140 -15.17 -22.75 -13.80
N ASN A 141 -14.26 -22.50 -14.75
CA ASN A 141 -14.16 -23.28 -15.98
C ASN A 141 -13.87 -24.77 -15.70
N LEU A 142 -12.97 -25.06 -14.75
CA LEU A 142 -12.67 -26.43 -14.34
C LEU A 142 -13.90 -27.12 -13.73
N LYS A 143 -14.62 -26.44 -12.81
CA LYS A 143 -15.85 -26.98 -12.21
C LYS A 143 -16.91 -27.26 -13.27
N HIS A 144 -17.07 -26.36 -14.24
CA HIS A 144 -18.02 -26.55 -15.33
C HIS A 144 -17.64 -27.76 -16.20
N ALA A 145 -16.38 -27.88 -16.61
CA ALA A 145 -15.89 -29.03 -17.39
C ALA A 145 -16.08 -30.36 -16.65
N LEU A 146 -15.90 -30.38 -15.32
CA LEU A 146 -16.15 -31.55 -14.48
C LEU A 146 -17.65 -31.88 -14.35
N ALA A 147 -18.53 -30.87 -14.31
CA ALA A 147 -19.97 -31.09 -14.27
C ALA A 147 -20.50 -31.70 -15.58
N GLU A 148 -19.90 -31.34 -16.72
CA GLU A 148 -20.22 -31.94 -18.04
C GLU A 148 -19.67 -33.37 -18.21
N LYS A 149 -18.92 -33.90 -17.23
CA LYS A 149 -18.38 -35.26 -17.27
C LYS A 149 -19.47 -36.31 -17.45
N ASP A 150 -20.56 -36.20 -16.69
CA ASP A 150 -21.65 -37.18 -16.72
C ASP A 150 -22.46 -37.12 -18.03
N ASN A 151 -22.64 -35.91 -18.60
CA ASN A 151 -23.27 -35.74 -19.90
C ASN A 151 -22.42 -36.37 -21.01
N THR A 152 -21.10 -36.15 -20.96
CA THR A 152 -20.16 -36.73 -21.92
C THR A 152 -20.18 -38.25 -21.83
N LYS A 153 -20.17 -38.83 -20.63
CA LYS A 153 -20.24 -40.29 -20.43
C LYS A 153 -21.51 -40.95 -20.95
N ARG A 154 -22.62 -40.22 -20.99
CA ARG A 154 -23.91 -40.68 -21.54
C ARG A 154 -24.01 -40.52 -23.06
N SER A 155 -23.10 -39.75 -23.67
CA SER A 155 -23.14 -39.52 -25.11
C SER A 155 -22.72 -40.77 -25.89
N VAL A 156 -23.32 -40.96 -27.06
CA VAL A 156 -22.98 -42.06 -27.98
C VAL A 156 -21.50 -42.02 -28.36
N ASN A 157 -20.94 -40.82 -28.54
CA ASN A 157 -19.51 -40.62 -28.81
C ASN A 157 -18.61 -41.24 -27.74
N TYR A 158 -19.02 -41.21 -26.46
CA TYR A 158 -18.26 -41.83 -25.38
C TYR A 158 -18.52 -43.34 -25.32
N THR A 159 -19.78 -43.77 -25.39
CA THR A 159 -20.13 -45.20 -25.27
C THR A 159 -19.55 -46.04 -26.41
N ASP A 160 -19.44 -45.46 -27.61
CA ASP A 160 -18.93 -46.12 -28.80
C ASP A 160 -17.40 -45.95 -28.96
N ALA A 161 -16.75 -45.15 -28.11
CA ALA A 161 -15.30 -44.99 -28.13
C ALA A 161 -14.58 -46.27 -27.67
N ASP A 162 -13.39 -46.52 -28.23
CA ASP A 162 -12.55 -47.64 -27.80
C ASP A 162 -12.19 -47.54 -26.31
N ARG A 163 -12.05 -48.70 -25.63
CA ARG A 163 -11.71 -48.79 -24.20
C ARG A 163 -10.57 -47.88 -23.74
N PRO A 164 -9.43 -47.76 -24.46
CA PRO A 164 -8.35 -46.87 -24.04
C PRO A 164 -8.75 -45.39 -23.99
N LYS A 165 -9.64 -44.94 -24.88
CA LYS A 165 -10.13 -43.54 -24.91
C LYS A 165 -11.13 -43.26 -23.78
N GLN A 166 -11.97 -44.24 -23.45
CA GLN A 166 -12.85 -44.17 -22.28
C GLN A 166 -12.04 -44.07 -20.99
N GLN A 167 -11.02 -44.94 -20.81
CA GLN A 167 -10.13 -44.92 -19.64
C GLN A 167 -9.32 -43.61 -19.49
N ALA A 168 -8.91 -42.99 -20.59
CA ALA A 168 -8.17 -41.73 -20.53
C ALA A 168 -9.05 -40.53 -20.11
N TYR A 169 -10.38 -40.65 -20.28
CA TYR A 169 -11.35 -39.62 -19.90
C TYR A 169 -11.87 -39.77 -18.47
N ASP A 170 -11.85 -40.99 -17.93
CA ASP A 170 -12.38 -41.36 -16.61
C ASP A 170 -11.56 -40.85 -15.42
#